data_AF-A0A2M7XW95-F1
#
_entry.id   AF-A0A2M7XW95-F1
#
_cell.length_a   1.000
_cell.length_b   1.000
_cell.length_c   1.000
_cell.angle_alpha   90.00
_cell.angle_beta   90.00
_cell.angle_gamma   90.00
#
_symmetry.space_group_name_H-M   'P 1'
#
loop_
_entity.id
_entity.type
_entity.pdbx_description
1 polymer ?
#
loop_
_entity_poly.entity_id
_entity_poly.type
_entity_poly.pdbx_seq_one_letter_code
_entity_poly.pdbx_strand_id
1 'polypeptide(L)' 'MEKIIAELERTETEKLVIQAKDFKGHQYIDFRIYYLADEDQWRPTQKGVTVAPKL' A
#
# COMPACT_ATOMS: atom_id res chain seq x y z
N MET A 1 0.17 11.67 7.61
CA MET A 1 1.21 11.67 6.57
C MET A 1 1.25 10.27 5.96
N GLU A 2 1.41 10.14 4.65
CA GLU A 2 1.60 8.83 4.02
C GLU A 2 3.08 8.66 3.67
N LYS A 3 3.68 7.57 4.14
CA LYS A 3 5.09 7.25 3.88
C LYS A 3 5.20 5.82 3.40
N ILE A 4 5.71 5.64 2.18
CA ILE A 4 6.08 4.32 1.66
C ILE A 4 7.28 3.80 2.46
N ILE A 5 7.14 2.59 2.97
CA ILE A 5 8.17 1.88 3.75
C ILE A 5 8.92 0.91 2.83
N ALA A 6 8.17 0.16 2.02
CA ALA A 6 8.73 -0.81 1.10
C ALA A 6 7.77 -1.06 -0.07
N GLU A 7 8.35 -1.49 -1.19
CA GLU A 7 7.64 -1.98 -2.36
C GLU A 7 8.24 -3.34 -2.74
N LEU A 8 7.38 -4.33 -3.00
CA LEU A 8 7.78 -5.67 -3.39
C LEU A 8 7.09 -6.01 -4.71
N GLU A 9 7.87 -6.26 -5.75
CA GLU A 9 7.36 -6.76 -7.03
C GLU A 9 6.76 -8.15 -6.84
N ARG A 10 5.56 -8.38 -7.37
CA ARG A 10 4.89 -9.69 -7.37
C ARG A 10 4.85 -10.29 -8.77
N THR A 11 4.55 -9.46 -9.76
CA THR A 11 4.54 -9.78 -11.19
C THR A 11 4.98 -8.53 -11.98
N GLU A 12 5.05 -8.63 -13.30
CA GLU A 12 5.32 -7.48 -14.18
C GLU A 12 4.27 -6.35 -14.06
N THR A 13 3.06 -6.67 -13.60
CA THR A 13 1.92 -5.73 -13.51
C THR A 13 1.35 -5.58 -12.11
N GLU A 14 1.93 -6.23 -11.10
CA GLU A 14 1.50 -6.14 -9.71
C GLU A 14 2.68 -5.93 -8.76
N LYS A 15 2.48 -5.05 -7.77
CA LYS A 15 3.41 -4.88 -6.64
C LYS A 15 2.66 -4.76 -5.33
N LEU A 16 3.26 -5.23 -4.25
CA LEU A 16 2.81 -4.97 -2.88
C LEU A 16 3.49 -3.70 -2.38
N VAL A 17 2.70 -2.71 -1.97
CA VAL A 17 3.19 -1.47 -1.34
C VAL A 17 2.86 -1.52 0.14
N ILE A 18 3.87 -1.30 0.97
CA ILE A 18 3.78 -1.21 2.43
C ILE A 18 3.98 0.25 2.81
N GLN A 19 3.01 0.84 3.51
CA GLN A 19 3.01 2.26 3.81
C GLN A 19 2.50 2.56 5.22
N ALA A 20 3.17 3.49 5.91
CA ALA A 20 2.65 4.09 7.13
C ALA A 20 1.65 5.20 6.77
N LYS A 21 0.51 5.21 7.46
CA LYS A 21 -0.56 6.20 7.28
C LYS A 21 -1.00 6.75 8.63
N ASP A 22 -1.30 8.04 8.66
CA ASP A 22 -2.07 8.65 9.75
C ASP A 22 -3.52 8.88 9.30
N PHE A 23 -4.48 8.33 10.05
CA PHE A 23 -5.89 8.57 9.82
C PHE A 23 -6.58 8.89 11.14
N LYS A 24 -7.24 10.05 11.21
CA LYS A 24 -7.94 10.55 12.41
C LYS A 24 -7.08 10.52 13.69
N GLY A 25 -5.79 10.87 13.56
CA GLY A 25 -4.86 10.87 14.70
C GLY A 25 -4.32 9.50 15.10
N HIS A 26 -4.66 8.44 14.37
CA HIS A 26 -4.13 7.09 14.58
C HIS A 26 -3.15 6.71 13.47
N GLN A 27 -2.04 6.08 13.87
CA GLN A 27 -1.08 5.49 12.95
C GLN A 27 -1.51 4.08 12.54
N TYR A 28 -1.28 3.76 11.27
CA TYR A 28 -1.56 2.47 10.67
C TYR A 28 -0.44 2.05 9.73
N ILE A 29 -0.27 0.74 9.56
CA ILE A 29 0.51 0.15 8.48
C ILE A 29 -0.47 -0.46 7.48
N ASP A 30 -0.46 0.03 6.24
CA ASP A 30 -1.29 -0.47 5.15
C ASP A 30 -0.42 -1.32 4.21
N PHE A 31 -0.88 -2.54 3.96
CA PHE A 31 -0.32 -3.47 3.00
C PHE A 31 -1.31 -3.56 1.84
N ARG A 32 -0.93 -3.11 0.65
CA ARG A 32 -1.88 -3.00 -0.47
C ARG A 32 -1.26 -3.44 -1.78
N ILE A 33 -2.00 -4.24 -2.55
CA ILE A 33 -1.62 -4.59 -3.91
C ILE A 33 -1.93 -3.40 -4.81
N TYR A 34 -0.94 -3.00 -5.59
CA TYR A 34 -1.07 -2.05 -6.68
C TYR A 34 -0.96 -2.82 -7.99
N TYR A 35 -1.72 -2.39 -8.99
CA TYR A 35 -1.64 -2.90 -10.35
C TYR A 35 -1.16 -1.79 -11.30
N LEU A 36 -0.49 -2.18 -12.37
CA LEU A 36 -0.13 -1.28 -13.45
C LEU A 36 -1.38 -1.04 -14.31
N ALA A 37 -1.91 0.18 -14.26
CA ALA A 37 -3.03 0.61 -15.09
C ALA A 37 -2.53 1.12 -16.45
N ASP A 38 -3.46 1.49 -17.32
CA ASP A 38 -3.15 2.20 -18.55
C ASP A 38 -2.33 3.48 -18.25
N GLU A 39 -1.46 3.86 -19.18
CA GLU A 39 -0.51 4.98 -19.04
C GLU A 39 0.63 4.75 -18.02
N ASP A 40 1.02 3.49 -17.77
CA ASP A 40 2.11 3.12 -16.86
C ASP A 40 1.94 3.63 -15.40
N GLN A 41 0.69 3.86 -14.99
CA GLN A 41 0.35 4.36 -13.66
C GLN A 41 0.04 3.23 -12.69
N TRP A 42 0.75 3.18 -11.56
CA TRP A 42 0.45 2.24 -10.48
C TRP A 42 -0.77 2.70 -9.67
N ARG A 43 -1.82 1.88 -9.62
CA ARG A 43 -3.06 2.18 -8.88
C ARG A 43 -3.32 1.17 -7.77
N PRO A 44 -3.78 1.60 -6.58
CA PRO A 44 -4.10 0.69 -5.50
C PRO A 44 -5.35 -0.14 -5.83
N THR A 45 -5.36 -1.39 -5.41
CA THR A 45 -6.55 -2.25 -5.45
C THR A 45 -7.27 -2.27 -4.09
N GLN A 46 -8.46 -2.86 -4.06
CA GLN A 46 -9.14 -3.21 -2.81
C GLN A 46 -8.44 -4.35 -2.05
N LYS A 47 -7.57 -5.14 -2.69
CA LYS A 47 -6.82 -6.23 -2.07
C LYS A 47 -5.72 -5.63 -1.18
N GLY A 48 -5.98 -5.58 0.11
CA GLY A 48 -5.03 -5.10 1.10
C GLY A 48 -5.58 -5.23 2.52
N VAL A 49 -4.68 -5.08 3.48
CA VAL A 49 -5.01 -5.08 4.91
C VAL A 49 -4.35 -3.88 5.57
N THR A 50 -5.09 -3.19 6.42
CA THR A 50 -4.57 -2.13 7.26
C THR A 50 -4.54 -2.63 8.68
N VAL A 51 -3.36 -2.55 9.33
CA VAL A 51 -3.15 -2.99 10.70
C VAL A 51 -2.78 -1.80 11.58
N ALA A 52 -3.30 -1.78 12.80
CA ALA A 52 -2.81 -0.86 13.82
C ALA A 52 -1.41 -1.36 14.29
N PRO A 53 -0.45 -0.47 14.57
CA PRO A 53 0.87 -0.84 15.08
C PRO A 53 0.82 -1.54 16.45
N LYS A 54 -0.28 -1.38 17.18
CA LYS A 54 -0.53 -2.00 18.46
C LYS A 54 -1.39 -3.24 18.24
N LEU A 55 -0.78 -4.42 18.28
CA LEU A 55 -1.47 -5.71 18.39
C LEU A 55 -1.81 -6.00 19.86
#